data_AF-A0A9E3U2W9-F1
#
_entry.id   AF-A0A9E3U2W9-F1
#
_cell.length_a   1.000
_cell.length_b   1.000
_cell.length_c   1.000
_cell.angle_alpha   90.00
_cell.angle_beta   90.00
_cell.angle_gamma   90.00
#
_symmetry.space_group_name_H-M   'P 1'
#
loop_
_entity.id
_entity.type
_entity.pdbx_description
1 polymer ?
#
loop_
_entity_poly.entity_id
_entity_poly.type
_entity_poly.pdbx_seq_one_letter_code
_entity_poly.pdbx_strand_id
1 'polypeptide(L)'
;MDGIELRVRARVTVRTNIEQLIGGATEDTVIARVGESIISAIGSAENHKLVLENPDVITRKVLERGLDAHTAFEIVSIDIADIDVGENVGARLQVDQAEADTRMRRAEAEQRRAEAVAYEQEMKSQVADNRSRLILAEAEVPRAMADAFRAGRIHIQNGPA
;
A
#
# COMPACT_ATOMS: atom_id res chain seq x y z
N MET A 1 -0.57 16.17 -9.95
CA MET A 1 -1.33 15.41 -10.96
C MET A 1 -2.50 14.78 -10.26
N ASP A 2 -3.73 14.96 -10.75
CA ASP A 2 -4.98 14.61 -10.07
C ASP A 2 -5.24 13.09 -9.94
N GLY A 3 -4.29 12.26 -10.37
CA GLY A 3 -4.44 10.80 -10.36
C GLY A 3 -5.55 10.32 -11.29
N ILE A 4 -5.85 11.06 -12.36
CA ILE A 4 -6.90 10.72 -13.31
C ILE A 4 -6.25 10.09 -14.54
N GLU A 5 -6.72 8.92 -14.94
CA GLU A 5 -6.36 8.32 -16.24
C GLU A 5 -7.12 9.05 -17.35
N LEU A 6 -6.42 9.49 -18.40
CA LEU A 6 -7.05 9.99 -19.62
C LEU A 6 -6.75 9.03 -20.77
N ARG A 7 -7.78 8.63 -21.50
CA ARG A 7 -7.66 7.84 -22.72
C ARG A 7 -7.98 8.73 -23.90
N VAL A 8 -6.99 8.96 -24.75
CA VAL A 8 -7.11 9.84 -25.91
C VAL A 8 -7.05 9.01 -27.19
N ARG A 9 -8.02 9.23 -28.08
CA ARG A 9 -7.98 8.72 -29.44
C ARG A 9 -7.72 9.87 -30.39
N ALA A 10 -6.62 9.78 -31.13
CA ALA A 10 -6.23 10.75 -32.14
C ALA A 10 -6.21 10.10 -33.52
N ARG A 11 -6.60 10.86 -34.54
CA ARG A 11 -6.49 10.51 -35.95
C ARG A 11 -5.43 11.40 -36.57
N VAL A 12 -4.46 10.77 -37.22
CA VAL A 12 -3.38 11.47 -37.93
C VAL A 12 -3.59 11.27 -39.42
N THR A 13 -3.74 12.36 -40.15
CA THR A 13 -3.79 12.35 -41.61
C THR A 13 -2.41 12.71 -42.13
N VAL A 14 -1.80 11.82 -42.90
CA VAL A 14 -0.47 12.03 -43.49
C VAL A 14 -0.53 12.01 -45.00
N ARG A 15 0.44 12.68 -45.62
CA ARG A 15 0.72 12.61 -47.06
C ARG A 15 2.13 12.09 -47.25
N THR A 16 2.36 11.28 -48.28
CA THR A 16 3.71 10.85 -48.63
C THR A 16 4.56 12.01 -49.12
N ASN A 17 5.75 12.18 -48.55
CA ASN A 17 6.77 13.11 -49.04
C ASN A 17 7.73 12.36 -49.97
N ILE A 18 7.63 12.64 -51.27
CA ILE A 18 8.42 11.94 -52.30
C ILE A 18 9.92 12.24 -52.16
N GLU A 19 10.29 13.45 -51.73
CA GLU A 19 11.70 13.86 -51.60
C GLU A 19 12.44 13.05 -50.52
N GLN A 20 11.72 12.61 -49.48
CA GLN A 20 12.27 11.87 -48.33
C GLN A 20 11.80 10.41 -48.29
N LEU A 21 11.22 9.92 -49.40
CA LEU A 21 10.67 8.56 -49.48
C LEU A 21 11.75 7.47 -49.32
N ILE A 22 12.98 7.77 -49.75
CA ILE A 22 14.13 6.86 -49.63
C ILE A 22 15.04 7.38 -48.51
N GLY A 23 15.13 6.63 -47.42
CA GLY A 23 15.99 6.95 -46.27
C GLY A 23 15.33 7.80 -45.18
N GLY A 24 14.12 8.31 -45.39
CA GLY A 24 13.31 8.95 -44.36
C GLY A 24 12.69 7.95 -43.38
N ALA A 25 12.35 8.42 -42.17
CA ALA A 25 11.65 7.60 -41.19
C ALA A 25 10.21 7.25 -41.65
N THR A 26 9.75 6.05 -41.32
CA THR A 26 8.44 5.50 -41.72
C THR A 26 7.30 5.92 -40.79
N GLU A 27 6.08 5.48 -41.09
CA GLU A 27 4.84 5.79 -40.34
C GLU A 27 4.98 5.53 -38.83
N ASP A 28 5.65 4.44 -38.42
CA ASP A 28 5.84 4.10 -37.01
C ASP A 28 6.52 5.23 -36.22
N THR A 29 7.47 5.92 -36.85
CA THR A 29 8.18 7.06 -36.23
C THR A 29 7.25 8.26 -36.08
N VAL A 30 6.39 8.51 -37.08
CA VAL A 30 5.38 9.57 -37.02
C VAL A 30 4.39 9.30 -35.88
N ILE A 31 3.89 8.06 -35.78
CA ILE A 31 2.97 7.64 -34.72
C ILE A 31 3.61 7.83 -33.34
N ALA A 32 4.87 7.41 -33.16
CA ALA A 32 5.58 7.56 -31.90
C ALA A 32 5.76 9.03 -31.49
N ARG A 33 6.22 9.89 -32.43
CA ARG A 33 6.45 11.32 -32.16
C ARG A 33 5.16 12.09 -31.88
N VAL A 34 4.10 11.79 -32.63
CA VAL A 34 2.76 12.36 -32.38
C VAL A 34 2.24 11.89 -31.02
N GLY A 35 2.38 10.60 -30.70
CA GLY A 35 2.00 10.04 -29.41
C GLY A 35 2.72 10.72 -28.23
N GLU A 36 4.04 10.84 -28.29
CA GLU A 36 4.83 11.53 -27.28
C GLU A 36 4.41 13.00 -27.12
N SER A 37 4.18 13.68 -28.24
CA SER A 37 3.80 15.09 -28.22
C SER A 37 2.41 15.32 -27.63
N ILE A 38 1.45 14.44 -27.91
CA ILE A 38 0.12 14.46 -27.29
C ILE A 38 0.26 14.26 -25.77
N ILE A 39 1.01 13.24 -25.33
CA ILE A 39 1.21 12.97 -23.90
C ILE A 39 1.87 14.18 -23.20
N SER A 40 2.89 14.77 -23.84
CA SER A 40 3.57 15.97 -23.33
C SER A 40 2.66 17.20 -23.29
N ALA A 41 1.79 17.39 -24.29
CA ALA A 41 0.83 18.48 -24.32
C ALA A 41 -0.20 18.38 -23.18
N ILE A 42 -0.67 17.16 -22.88
CA ILE A 42 -1.59 16.88 -21.77
C ILE A 42 -0.87 17.05 -20.43
N GLY A 43 0.33 16.47 -20.27
CA GLY A 43 1.11 16.55 -19.03
C GLY A 43 1.62 17.94 -18.68
N SER A 44 1.72 18.84 -19.67
CA SER A 44 2.07 20.25 -19.48
C SER A 44 0.87 21.17 -19.25
N ALA A 45 -0.36 20.65 -19.30
CA ALA A 45 -1.54 21.44 -18.95
C ALA A 45 -1.64 21.61 -17.43
N GLU A 46 -2.04 22.80 -16.96
CA GLU A 46 -2.19 23.07 -15.53
C GLU A 46 -3.27 22.20 -14.88
N ASN A 47 -4.30 21.85 -15.64
CA ASN A 47 -5.40 21.03 -15.19
C ASN A 47 -5.91 20.13 -16.32
N HIS A 48 -6.16 18.85 -16.02
CA HIS A 48 -6.77 17.90 -16.97
C HIS A 48 -8.15 18.38 -17.46
N LYS A 49 -8.88 19.16 -16.66
CA LYS A 49 -10.16 19.77 -17.05
C LYS A 49 -10.03 20.70 -18.25
N LEU A 50 -8.96 21.49 -18.33
CA LEU A 50 -8.74 22.42 -19.43
C LEU A 50 -8.64 21.68 -20.78
N VAL A 51 -7.99 20.52 -20.74
CA VAL A 51 -7.80 19.65 -21.90
C VAL A 51 -9.11 18.97 -22.29
N LEU A 52 -9.93 18.58 -21.31
CA LEU A 52 -11.26 18.00 -21.54
C LEU A 52 -12.26 19.02 -22.11
N GLU A 53 -12.20 20.27 -21.67
CA GLU A 53 -13.07 21.34 -22.15
C GLU A 53 -12.75 21.78 -23.58
N ASN A 54 -11.48 21.68 -23.97
CA ASN A 54 -11.03 22.11 -25.30
C ASN A 54 -9.89 21.21 -25.82
N PRO A 55 -10.19 20.06 -26.44
CA PRO A 55 -9.17 19.13 -26.93
C PRO A 55 -8.28 19.72 -28.04
N ASP A 56 -8.75 20.75 -28.76
CA ASP A 56 -7.99 21.39 -29.84
C ASP A 56 -6.70 22.08 -29.34
N VAL A 57 -6.61 22.38 -28.05
CA VAL A 57 -5.38 22.91 -27.43
C VAL A 57 -4.21 21.93 -27.57
N ILE A 58 -4.50 20.61 -27.56
CA ILE A 58 -3.49 19.56 -27.79
C ILE A 58 -3.00 19.67 -29.23
N THR A 59 -3.91 19.66 -30.20
CA THR A 59 -3.57 19.71 -31.63
C THR A 59 -2.66 20.89 -31.95
N ARG A 60 -2.98 22.09 -31.47
CA ARG A 60 -2.14 23.29 -31.71
C ARG A 60 -0.73 23.12 -31.14
N LYS A 61 -0.60 22.71 -29.87
CA LYS A 61 0.70 22.48 -29.23
C LYS A 61 1.53 21.40 -29.92
N VAL A 62 0.87 20.39 -30.48
CA VAL A 62 1.53 19.27 -31.16
C VAL A 62 2.02 19.68 -32.56
N LEU A 63 1.23 20.46 -33.31
CA LEU A 63 1.62 20.98 -34.63
C LEU A 63 2.81 21.96 -34.56
N GLU A 64 2.92 22.74 -33.48
CA GLU A 64 4.04 23.67 -33.26
C GLU A 64 5.42 22.99 -33.17
N ARG A 65 5.47 21.68 -32.94
CA ARG A 65 6.73 20.95 -32.70
C ARG A 65 7.41 20.40 -33.96
N GLY A 66 6.79 20.48 -35.15
CA GLY A 66 7.41 20.04 -36.41
C GLY A 66 7.78 18.55 -36.43
N LEU A 67 6.78 17.68 -36.23
CA LEU A 67 6.98 16.25 -35.91
C LEU A 67 7.38 15.38 -37.10
N ASP A 68 7.15 15.88 -38.32
CA ASP A 68 7.42 15.25 -39.61
C ASP A 68 8.81 15.58 -40.17
N ALA A 69 9.68 16.22 -39.38
CA ALA A 69 11.05 16.48 -39.79
C ALA A 69 11.79 15.15 -40.05
N HIS A 70 12.35 15.00 -41.25
CA HIS A 70 13.13 13.83 -41.70
C HIS A 70 12.31 12.53 -41.79
N THR A 71 11.00 12.63 -42.07
CA THR A 71 10.12 11.48 -42.29
C THR A 71 9.68 11.37 -43.75
N ALA A 72 9.41 10.15 -44.22
CA ALA A 72 8.85 9.88 -45.55
C ALA A 72 7.39 10.38 -45.70
N PHE A 73 6.83 11.00 -44.65
CA PHE A 73 5.49 11.50 -44.55
C PHE A 73 5.49 12.94 -44.06
N GLU A 74 4.51 13.71 -44.52
CA GLU A 74 4.18 15.06 -44.07
C GLU A 74 2.83 15.00 -43.34
N ILE A 75 2.72 15.65 -42.18
CA ILE A 75 1.49 15.63 -41.38
C ILE A 75 0.53 16.69 -41.93
N VAL A 76 -0.64 16.25 -42.40
CA VAL A 76 -1.70 17.13 -42.90
C VAL A 76 -2.60 17.60 -41.77
N SER A 77 -3.04 16.67 -40.91
CA SER A 77 -3.88 17.00 -39.76
C SER A 77 -3.65 16.03 -38.59
N ILE A 78 -3.90 16.53 -37.38
CA ILE A 78 -3.97 15.73 -36.16
C ILE A 78 -5.28 16.10 -35.47
N ASP A 79 -6.24 15.18 -35.52
CA ASP A 79 -7.57 15.40 -34.99
C ASP A 79 -7.77 14.54 -33.74
N ILE A 80 -8.10 15.16 -32.62
CA ILE A 80 -8.46 14.42 -31.40
C ILE A 80 -9.92 13.95 -31.56
N ALA A 81 -10.11 12.65 -31.76
CA ALA A 81 -11.42 12.06 -31.99
C ALA A 81 -12.24 11.95 -30.70
N ASP A 82 -11.57 11.66 -29.58
CA ASP A 82 -12.22 11.42 -28.29
C ASP A 82 -11.23 11.51 -27.12
N ILE A 83 -11.69 12.02 -25.97
CA ILE A 83 -10.94 12.02 -24.70
C ILE A 83 -11.87 11.48 -23.61
N ASP A 84 -11.58 10.28 -23.15
CA ASP A 84 -12.30 9.64 -22.06
C ASP A 84 -11.53 9.77 -20.74
N VAL A 85 -12.26 10.02 -19.67
CA VAL A 85 -11.74 9.89 -18.30
C VAL A 85 -11.85 8.41 -17.90
N GLY A 86 -10.71 7.77 -17.72
CA GLY A 86 -10.60 6.39 -17.26
C GLY A 86 -10.76 6.27 -15.74
N GLU A 87 -9.97 5.40 -15.13
CA GLU A 87 -10.04 5.24 -13.67
C GLU A 87 -9.45 6.46 -12.95
N ASN A 88 -10.17 6.91 -11.91
CA ASN A 88 -9.61 7.86 -10.96
C ASN A 88 -8.71 7.09 -9.99
N VAL A 89 -7.44 6.95 -10.37
CA VAL A 89 -6.38 6.34 -9.58
C VAL A 89 -6.28 6.99 -8.21
N GLY A 90 -6.51 8.30 -8.10
CA GLY A 90 -6.54 9.01 -6.82
C GLY A 90 -7.63 8.49 -5.87
N ALA A 91 -8.85 8.33 -6.36
CA ALA A 91 -9.96 7.79 -5.58
C ALA A 91 -9.74 6.31 -5.22
N ARG A 92 -9.24 5.51 -6.16
CA ARG A 92 -8.91 4.10 -5.88
C ARG A 92 -7.81 3.95 -4.84
N LEU A 93 -6.71 4.71 -4.95
CA LEU A 93 -5.64 4.70 -3.97
C LEU A 93 -6.12 5.12 -2.58
N GLN A 94 -7.05 6.07 -2.48
CA GLN A 94 -7.66 6.44 -1.20
C GLN A 94 -8.46 5.28 -0.59
N VAL A 95 -9.22 4.54 -1.41
CA VAL A 95 -9.95 3.35 -0.96
C VAL A 95 -8.96 2.26 -0.51
N ASP A 96 -7.94 1.96 -1.30
CA ASP A 96 -6.93 0.95 -0.99
C ASP A 96 -6.18 1.29 0.31
N GLN A 97 -5.83 2.56 0.51
CA GLN A 97 -5.22 3.04 1.75
C GLN A 97 -6.16 2.87 2.95
N ALA A 98 -7.44 3.22 2.81
CA ALA A 98 -8.42 3.06 3.89
C ALA A 98 -8.65 1.58 4.25
N GLU A 99 -8.66 0.69 3.26
CA GLU A 99 -8.75 -0.75 3.50
C GLU A 99 -7.51 -1.30 4.19
N ALA A 100 -6.31 -0.92 3.74
CA ALA A 100 -5.06 -1.32 4.36
C ALA A 100 -5.00 -0.87 5.82
N ASP A 101 -5.40 0.37 6.08
CA ASP A 101 -5.47 0.95 7.42
C ASP A 101 -6.46 0.20 8.33
N THR A 102 -7.62 -0.17 7.78
CA THR A 102 -8.62 -1.00 8.48
C THR A 102 -8.07 -2.40 8.79
N ARG A 103 -7.33 -3.01 7.86
CA ARG A 103 -6.68 -4.32 8.05
C ARG A 103 -5.62 -4.25 9.14
N MET A 104 -4.75 -3.24 9.13
CA MET A 104 -3.73 -3.03 10.18
C MET A 104 -4.38 -2.89 11.55
N ARG A 105 -5.40 -2.02 11.68
CA ARG A 105 -6.09 -1.82 12.97
C ARG A 105 -6.77 -3.08 13.48
N ARG A 106 -7.32 -3.93 12.60
CA ARG A 106 -7.89 -5.23 12.99
C ARG A 106 -6.80 -6.19 13.48
N ALA A 107 -5.67 -6.27 12.77
CA ALA A 107 -4.54 -7.11 13.17
C ALA A 107 -3.96 -6.70 14.53
N GLU A 108 -3.78 -5.40 14.78
CA GLU A 108 -3.33 -4.90 16.08
C GLU A 108 -4.31 -5.21 17.22
N ALA A 109 -5.62 -5.13 16.95
CA ALA A 109 -6.64 -5.47 17.93
C ALA A 109 -6.64 -6.98 18.25
N GLU A 110 -6.41 -7.82 17.25
CA GLU A 110 -6.26 -9.26 17.42
C GLU A 110 -4.97 -9.62 18.18
N GLN A 111 -3.85 -8.99 17.82
CA GLN A 111 -2.58 -9.14 18.53
C GLN A 111 -2.73 -8.79 20.01
N ARG A 112 -3.34 -7.64 20.33
CA ARG A 112 -3.61 -7.24 21.73
C ARG A 112 -4.47 -8.24 22.49
N ARG A 113 -5.45 -8.87 21.82
CA ARG A 113 -6.26 -9.93 22.44
C ARG A 113 -5.43 -11.18 22.72
N ALA A 114 -4.60 -11.61 21.77
CA ALA A 114 -3.73 -12.76 21.95
C ALA A 114 -2.72 -12.53 23.09
N GLU A 115 -2.12 -11.35 23.16
CA GLU A 115 -1.21 -10.94 24.23
C GLU A 115 -1.90 -10.95 25.60
N ALA A 116 -3.13 -10.43 25.69
CA ALA A 116 -3.90 -10.45 26.93
C ALA A 116 -4.18 -11.87 27.43
N VAL A 117 -4.54 -12.80 26.53
CA VAL A 117 -4.77 -14.20 26.87
C VAL A 117 -3.48 -14.90 27.31
N ALA A 118 -2.37 -14.64 26.62
CA ALA A 118 -1.06 -15.18 26.98
C ALA A 118 -0.63 -14.69 28.37
N TYR A 119 -0.81 -13.40 28.65
CA TYR A 119 -0.52 -12.81 29.95
C TYR A 119 -1.40 -13.40 31.07
N GLU A 120 -2.70 -13.58 30.82
CA GLU A 120 -3.59 -14.23 31.78
C GLU A 120 -3.12 -15.67 32.09
N GLN A 121 -2.69 -16.40 31.08
CA GLN A 121 -2.17 -17.76 31.24
C GLN A 121 -0.84 -17.79 32.02
N GLU A 122 0.06 -16.84 31.74
CA GLU A 122 1.31 -16.68 32.49
C GLU A 122 1.03 -16.41 33.97
N MET A 123 0.12 -15.49 34.27
CA MET A 123 -0.29 -15.16 35.63
C MET A 123 -0.92 -16.36 36.35
N LYS A 124 -1.76 -17.15 35.67
CA LYS A 124 -2.30 -18.40 36.23
C LYS A 124 -1.20 -19.40 36.59
N SER A 125 -0.21 -19.58 35.73
CA SER A 125 0.95 -20.44 36.01
C SER A 125 1.77 -19.92 37.18
N GLN A 126 2.01 -18.61 37.26
CA GLN A 126 2.75 -18.00 38.39
C GLN A 126 2.01 -18.17 39.72
N VAL A 127 0.68 -18.01 39.74
CA VAL A 127 -0.12 -18.26 40.96
C VAL A 127 -0.03 -19.72 41.37
N ALA A 128 -0.10 -20.66 40.43
CA ALA A 128 0.02 -22.10 40.71
C ALA A 128 1.41 -22.48 41.27
N ASP A 129 2.48 -21.92 40.70
CA ASP A 129 3.85 -22.13 41.20
C ASP A 129 4.02 -21.58 42.61
N ASN A 130 3.62 -20.33 42.84
CA ASN A 130 3.69 -19.71 44.17
C ASN A 130 2.88 -20.48 45.21
N ARG A 131 1.69 -20.97 44.85
CA ARG A 131 0.88 -21.81 45.75
C ARG A 131 1.55 -23.13 46.08
N SER A 132 2.20 -23.75 45.10
CA SER A 132 2.97 -24.98 45.31
C SER A 132 4.15 -24.74 46.27
N ARG A 133 4.86 -23.63 46.11
CA ARG A 133 5.95 -23.21 47.01
C ARG A 133 5.44 -22.95 48.43
N LEU A 134 4.28 -22.31 48.59
CA LEU A 134 3.66 -22.09 49.89
C LEU A 134 3.35 -23.43 50.59
N ILE A 135 2.73 -24.37 49.87
CA ILE A 135 2.39 -25.70 50.40
C ILE A 135 3.66 -26.45 50.84
N LEU A 136 4.74 -26.38 50.05
CA LEU A 136 6.02 -27.00 50.42
C LEU A 136 6.59 -26.39 51.70
N ALA A 137 6.57 -25.07 51.84
CA ALA A 137 7.03 -24.38 53.05
C ALA A 137 6.15 -24.70 54.28
N GLU A 138 4.83 -24.75 54.11
CA GLU A 138 3.90 -25.16 55.18
C GLU A 138 4.15 -26.61 55.62
N ALA A 139 4.46 -27.51 54.69
CA ALA A 139 4.76 -28.91 54.99
C ALA A 139 6.08 -29.10 55.76
N GLU A 140 7.02 -28.15 55.70
CA GLU A 140 8.25 -28.18 56.49
C GLU A 140 7.96 -28.02 57.99
N VAL A 141 6.90 -27.29 58.38
CA VAL A 141 6.57 -27.06 59.80
C VAL A 141 6.16 -28.36 60.51
N PRO A 142 5.15 -29.13 60.05
CA PRO A 142 4.83 -30.43 60.63
C PRO A 142 5.99 -31.41 60.59
N ARG A 143 6.80 -31.39 59.52
CA ARG A 143 7.97 -32.27 59.39
C ARG A 143 9.04 -31.95 60.43
N ALA A 144 9.38 -30.67 60.60
CA ALA A 144 10.30 -30.21 61.63
C ALA A 144 9.76 -30.46 63.04
N MET A 145 8.45 -30.28 63.27
CA MET A 145 7.80 -30.64 64.53
C MET A 145 7.89 -32.15 64.80
N ALA A 146 7.57 -32.99 63.82
CA ALA A 146 7.67 -34.43 63.94
C ALA A 146 9.11 -34.88 64.23
N ASP A 147 10.10 -34.28 63.59
CA ASP A 147 11.51 -34.55 63.84
C ASP A 147 11.93 -34.09 65.25
N ALA A 148 11.43 -32.94 65.72
CA ALA A 148 11.67 -32.46 67.08
C ALA A 148 11.02 -33.35 68.16
N PHE A 149 9.83 -33.91 67.89
CA PHE A 149 9.19 -34.91 68.75
C PHE A 149 10.00 -36.23 68.77
N ARG A 150 10.43 -36.74 67.61
CA ARG A 150 11.25 -37.97 67.54
C ARG A 150 12.62 -37.82 68.20
N ALA A 151 13.24 -36.66 68.06
CA ALA A 151 14.54 -36.36 68.65
C ALA A 151 14.47 -36.07 70.17
N GLY A 152 13.27 -36.12 70.78
CA GLY A 152 13.08 -35.88 72.22
C GLY A 152 13.37 -34.44 72.65
N ARG A 153 13.31 -33.47 71.72
CA ARG A 153 13.59 -32.05 72.02
C ARG A 153 12.37 -31.28 72.53
N ILE A 154 11.17 -31.85 72.36
CA ILE A 154 9.90 -31.29 72.82
C ILE A 154 9.23 -32.31 73.76
N HIS A 155 8.93 -31.88 74.98
CA HIS A 155 8.29 -32.70 76.03
C HIS A 155 6.95 -32.05 76.38
N ILE A 156 5.89 -32.84 76.47
CA ILE A 156 4.58 -32.35 76.93
C ILE A 156 4.66 -32.21 78.45
N GLN A 157 4.88 -31.00 78.96
CA GLN A 157 4.69 -30.73 80.38
C GLN A 157 3.20 -30.71 80.66
N ASN A 158 2.67 -31.82 81.17
CA ASN A 158 1.41 -31.78 81.92
C ASN A 158 1.70 -31.04 83.23
N GLY A 159 1.31 -29.77 83.30
CA GLY A 159 1.29 -29.02 84.56
C GLY A 159 0.37 -29.71 85.57
N PRO A 160 0.72 -29.74 86.87
CA PRO A 160 -0.07 -30.45 87.87
C PRO A 160 -1.45 -29.81 88.01
N ALA A 161 -2.47 -30.67 88.06
CA ALA A 161 -3.83 -30.32 88.46
C ALA A 161 -3.89 -29.92 89.94
#